data_AF-A0A8C5QFH3-F1
#
_entry.id   AF-A0A8C5QFH3-F1
#
_cell.length_a   1.000
_cell.length_b   1.000
_cell.length_c   1.000
_cell.angle_alpha   90.00
_cell.angle_beta   90.00
_cell.angle_gamma   90.00
#
_symmetry.space_group_name_H-M   'P 1'
#
loop_
_entity.id
_entity.type
_entity.pdbx_description
1 polymer ?
#
loop_
_entity_poly.entity_id
_entity_poly.type
_entity_poly.pdbx_seq_one_letter_code
_entity_poly.pdbx_strand_id
1 'polypeptide(L)'
;HPCVVIHIQCVLNDPIHGHIELHPLLVRIIDTPQFQRLRYIKQLGGCYYVFPGASHNRFEHSIGVCHLAGCLVQALHDRQPELEIDPIRDILCVQIAGLCHDLGHGPFSHMFDGRFMPLHESMSVKMLYHLIESNGLDEVMKEYGLRLPEDLKFIEEQIAGPPLKLREEQLHSTPVFVP
;
A
#
# COMPACT_ATOMS: atom_id res chain seq x y z
N HIS A 1 29.74 19.87 -10.04
CA HIS A 1 29.15 19.97 -8.70
C HIS A 1 27.92 19.09 -8.67
N PRO A 2 27.83 18.05 -7.81
CA PRO A 2 26.59 17.32 -7.68
C PRO A 2 25.60 18.22 -6.96
N CYS A 3 24.46 18.49 -7.61
CA CYS A 3 23.30 19.11 -6.98
C CYS A 3 22.94 18.27 -5.75
N VAL A 4 22.99 18.89 -4.57
CA VAL A 4 22.34 18.35 -3.38
C VAL A 4 20.85 18.40 -3.66
N VAL A 5 20.27 17.29 -4.10
CA VAL A 5 18.82 17.12 -4.10
C VAL A 5 18.43 17.20 -2.63
N ILE A 6 17.77 18.28 -2.24
CA ILE A 6 17.25 18.43 -0.89
C ILE A 6 16.20 17.33 -0.74
N HIS A 7 16.53 16.26 0.01
CA HIS A 7 15.60 15.22 0.42
C HIS A 7 14.60 15.83 1.39
N ILE A 8 13.59 16.53 0.88
CA ILE A 8 12.50 17.03 1.73
C ILE A 8 11.64 15.82 2.09
N GLN A 9 11.94 15.19 3.21
CA GLN A 9 11.00 14.28 3.87
C GLN A 9 9.76 15.07 4.28
N CYS A 10 8.58 14.54 3.96
CA CYS A 10 7.33 15.11 4.43
C CYS A 10 7.04 14.56 5.83
N VAL A 11 6.67 15.43 6.76
CA VAL A 11 6.25 15.03 8.10
C VAL A 11 4.74 15.15 8.18
N LEU A 12 4.05 14.03 8.41
CA LEU A 12 2.62 13.99 8.70
C LEU A 12 2.40 13.82 10.20
N ASN A 13 1.39 14.49 10.74
CA ASN A 13 0.97 14.32 12.12
C ASN A 13 -0.24 13.39 12.17
N ASP A 14 -0.03 12.19 12.73
CA ASP A 14 -1.04 11.17 12.90
C ASP A 14 -1.42 11.04 14.40
N PRO A 15 -2.72 11.01 14.75
CA PRO A 15 -3.13 10.95 16.16
C PRO A 15 -2.79 9.63 16.86
N ILE A 16 -2.46 8.55 16.13
CA ILE A 16 -2.12 7.24 16.69
C ILE A 16 -0.61 7.06 16.82
N HIS A 17 0.15 7.49 15.79
CA HIS A 17 1.59 7.26 15.68
C HIS A 17 2.44 8.52 15.93
N GLY A 18 1.82 9.70 16.08
CA GLY A 18 2.53 10.96 16.24
C GLY A 18 3.12 11.45 14.92
N HIS A 19 4.38 11.86 14.93
CA HIS A 19 5.06 12.34 13.71
C HIS A 19 5.53 11.17 12.85
N ILE A 20 4.99 11.10 11.63
CA ILE A 20 5.38 10.12 10.61
C ILE A 20 6.22 10.84 9.56
N GLU A 21 7.47 10.41 9.40
CA GLU A 21 8.35 10.84 8.32
C GLU A 21 8.11 9.99 7.07
N LEU A 22 7.92 10.63 5.93
CA LEU A 22 7.70 9.99 4.64
C LEU A 22 8.81 10.32 3.67
N HIS A 23 9.36 9.27 3.07
CA HIS A 23 10.28 9.37 1.95
C HIS A 23 9.60 10.05 0.73
N PRO A 24 10.31 10.89 -0.06
CA PRO A 24 9.73 11.60 -1.19
C PRO A 24 8.98 10.70 -2.20
N LEU A 25 9.48 9.47 -2.44
CA LEU A 25 8.79 8.50 -3.29
C LEU A 25 7.40 8.13 -2.75
N LEU A 26 7.26 7.93 -1.43
CA LEU A 26 5.98 7.62 -0.81
C LEU A 26 5.02 8.80 -0.94
N VAL A 27 5.51 10.04 -0.78
CA VAL A 27 4.71 11.26 -0.99
C VAL A 27 4.19 11.32 -2.43
N ARG A 28 5.03 11.00 -3.42
CA ARG A 28 4.63 10.94 -4.84
C ARG A 28 3.54 9.91 -5.10
N ILE A 29 3.54 8.77 -4.40
CA ILE A 29 2.48 7.76 -4.48
C ILE A 29 1.20 8.26 -3.78
N ILE A 30 1.33 8.88 -2.61
CA ILE A 30 0.22 9.42 -1.82
C ILE A 30 -0.51 10.52 -2.60
N ASP A 31 0.22 11.40 -3.29
CA ASP A 31 -0.30 12.53 -4.06
C ASP A 31 -0.81 12.14 -5.45
N THR A 32 -1.35 10.92 -5.59
CA THR A 32 -2.04 10.46 -6.80
C THR A 32 -3.55 10.38 -6.59
N PRO A 33 -4.37 10.58 -7.63
CA PRO A 33 -5.82 10.37 -7.52
C PRO A 33 -6.20 8.98 -7.00
N GLN A 34 -5.45 7.95 -7.41
CA GLN A 34 -5.67 6.55 -7.06
C GLN A 34 -5.53 6.31 -5.55
N PHE A 35 -4.58 6.98 -4.89
CA PHE A 35 -4.37 6.91 -3.45
C PHE A 35 -5.27 7.89 -2.68
N GLN A 36 -5.38 9.15 -3.14
CA GLN A 36 -6.22 10.17 -2.50
C GLN A 36 -7.69 9.76 -2.40
N ARG A 37 -8.18 8.87 -3.30
CA ARG A 37 -9.53 8.34 -3.22
C ARG A 37 -9.84 7.63 -1.89
N LEU A 38 -8.82 7.07 -1.22
CA LEU A 38 -8.99 6.36 0.06
C LEU A 38 -9.52 7.27 1.16
N ARG A 39 -9.44 8.61 1.00
CA ARG A 39 -10.06 9.59 1.91
C ARG A 39 -11.58 9.51 1.94
N TYR A 40 -12.18 8.91 0.93
CA TYR A 40 -13.63 8.81 0.77
C TYR A 40 -14.18 7.41 1.11
N ILE A 41 -13.33 6.50 1.60
CA ILE A 41 -13.71 5.12 1.94
C ILE A 41 -13.57 4.91 3.45
N LYS A 42 -14.70 4.80 4.14
CA LYS A 42 -14.74 4.55 5.59
C LYS A 42 -14.12 3.20 5.92
N GLN A 43 -13.20 3.17 6.88
CA GLN A 43 -12.53 1.95 7.33
C GLN A 43 -13.57 0.88 7.72
N LEU A 44 -14.50 1.27 8.60
CA LEU A 44 -15.52 0.37 9.15
C LEU A 44 -16.89 0.50 8.45
N GLY A 45 -16.96 1.15 7.28
CA GLY A 45 -18.17 1.25 6.47
C GLY A 45 -19.41 1.68 7.27
N GLY A 46 -20.39 0.78 7.37
CA GLY A 46 -21.68 1.02 8.03
C GLY A 46 -21.59 1.26 9.55
N CYS A 47 -20.50 0.82 10.21
CA CYS A 47 -20.31 1.05 11.65
C CYS A 47 -20.28 2.53 12.00
N TYR A 48 -19.88 3.41 11.08
CA TYR A 48 -19.92 4.85 11.28
C TYR A 48 -21.33 5.37 11.64
N TYR A 49 -22.39 4.74 11.12
CA TYR A 49 -23.77 5.12 11.42
C TYR A 49 -24.24 4.66 12.81
N VAL A 50 -23.48 3.78 13.47
CA VAL A 50 -23.75 3.28 14.84
C VAL A 50 -22.79 3.90 15.85
N PHE A 51 -21.52 4.08 15.46
CA PHE A 51 -20.44 4.61 16.26
C PHE A 51 -19.87 5.87 15.59
N PRO A 52 -20.26 7.09 16.03
CA PRO A 52 -19.82 8.33 15.38
C PRO A 52 -18.31 8.56 15.46
N GLY A 53 -17.62 7.92 16.41
CA GLY A 53 -16.15 7.91 16.51
C GLY A 53 -15.44 7.06 15.45
N ALA A 54 -16.16 6.16 14.75
CA ALA A 54 -15.63 5.37 13.65
C ALA A 54 -15.60 6.16 12.32
N SER A 55 -15.12 7.40 12.38
CA SER A 55 -15.12 8.34 11.26
C SER A 55 -13.90 8.20 10.34
N HIS A 56 -12.91 7.40 10.76
CA HIS A 56 -11.67 7.18 10.04
C HIS A 56 -11.88 6.45 8.70
N ASN A 57 -11.07 6.81 7.72
CA ASN A 57 -11.03 6.27 6.37
C ASN A 57 -9.78 5.40 6.17
N ARG A 58 -9.77 4.70 5.04
CA ARG A 58 -8.65 3.85 4.62
C ARG A 58 -7.35 4.65 4.40
N PHE A 59 -7.46 5.94 4.07
CA PHE A 59 -6.29 6.80 3.79
C PHE A 59 -5.31 6.89 4.96
N GLU A 60 -5.78 7.31 6.14
CA GLU A 60 -4.94 7.42 7.34
C GLU A 60 -4.46 6.04 7.82
N HIS A 61 -5.29 5.01 7.67
CA HIS A 61 -4.89 3.65 7.97
C HIS A 61 -3.72 3.18 7.09
N SER A 62 -3.79 3.37 5.78
CA SER A 62 -2.72 3.01 4.84
C SER A 62 -1.40 3.71 5.16
N ILE A 63 -1.45 4.98 5.58
CA ILE A 63 -0.26 5.71 6.02
C ILE A 63 0.31 5.12 7.32
N GLY A 64 -0.54 4.78 8.28
CA GLY A 64 -0.13 4.10 9.51
C GLY A 64 0.53 2.74 9.25
N VAL A 65 -0.03 1.93 8.34
CA VAL A 65 0.55 0.64 7.95
C VAL A 65 1.89 0.82 7.26
N CYS A 66 2.02 1.77 6.34
CA CYS A 66 3.28 2.15 5.73
C CYS A 66 4.36 2.49 6.77
N HIS A 67 3.99 3.30 7.77
CA HIS A 67 4.90 3.69 8.85
C HIS A 67 5.36 2.48 9.68
N LEU A 68 4.42 1.67 10.18
CA LEU A 68 4.73 0.50 10.99
C LEU A 68 5.55 -0.54 10.22
N ALA A 69 5.24 -0.76 8.94
CA ALA A 69 6.00 -1.66 8.08
C ALA A 69 7.47 -1.20 7.95
N GLY A 70 7.68 0.11 7.73
CA GLY A 70 9.00 0.74 7.71
C GLY A 70 9.75 0.59 9.04
N CYS A 71 9.09 0.87 10.17
CA CYS A 71 9.69 0.73 11.49
C CYS A 71 10.14 -0.71 11.76
N LEU A 72 9.34 -1.71 11.37
CA LEU A 72 9.66 -3.11 11.57
C LEU A 72 10.88 -3.53 10.74
N VAL A 73 10.90 -3.23 9.44
CA VAL A 73 12.02 -3.63 8.57
C VAL A 73 13.31 -2.89 8.93
N GLN A 74 13.23 -1.61 9.31
CA GLN A 74 14.39 -0.86 9.81
C GLN A 74 14.94 -1.50 11.09
N ALA A 75 14.06 -1.84 12.03
CA ALA A 75 14.44 -2.50 13.26
C ALA A 75 15.11 -3.87 13.05
N LEU A 76 14.72 -4.61 12.00
CA LEU A 76 15.38 -5.86 11.61
C LEU A 76 16.75 -5.59 10.97
N HIS A 77 16.83 -4.61 10.06
CA HIS A 77 18.08 -4.18 9.44
C HIS A 77 19.13 -3.78 10.50
N ASP A 78 18.74 -2.96 11.47
CA ASP A 78 19.64 -2.46 12.52
C ASP A 78 20.12 -3.56 13.48
N ARG A 79 19.26 -4.55 13.77
CA ARG A 79 19.53 -5.58 14.79
C ARG A 79 20.14 -6.85 14.22
N GLN A 80 19.96 -7.12 12.94
CA GLN A 80 20.40 -8.35 12.27
C GLN A 80 21.08 -8.03 10.93
N PRO A 81 22.28 -7.45 10.94
CA PRO A 81 23.00 -7.08 9.71
C PRO A 81 23.25 -8.28 8.77
N GLU A 82 23.28 -9.50 9.30
CA GLU A 82 23.42 -10.75 8.54
C GLU A 82 22.24 -11.05 7.60
N LEU A 83 21.10 -10.37 7.76
CA LEU A 83 19.97 -10.46 6.84
C LEU A 83 20.19 -9.71 5.53
N GLU A 84 21.23 -8.87 5.46
CA GLU A 84 21.62 -8.11 4.26
C GLU A 84 20.47 -7.27 3.66
N ILE A 85 19.56 -6.78 4.51
CA ILE A 85 18.44 -5.91 4.10
C ILE A 85 19.03 -4.60 3.54
N ASP A 86 18.70 -4.27 2.29
CA ASP A 86 19.10 -2.99 1.69
C ASP A 86 18.35 -1.85 2.38
N PRO A 87 19.05 -0.87 3.01
CA PRO A 87 18.44 0.16 3.83
C PRO A 87 17.62 1.18 3.02
N ILE A 88 17.71 1.15 1.69
CA ILE A 88 16.92 2.01 0.81
C ILE A 88 15.90 1.16 0.06
N ARG A 89 16.36 0.20 -0.74
CA ARG A 89 15.53 -0.54 -1.68
C ARG A 89 14.50 -1.42 -0.97
N ASP A 90 14.95 -2.28 -0.06
CA ASP A 90 14.06 -3.26 0.57
C ASP A 90 13.08 -2.58 1.53
N ILE A 91 13.57 -1.59 2.29
CA ILE A 91 12.73 -0.79 3.18
C ILE A 91 11.64 -0.05 2.40
N LEU A 92 11.99 0.63 1.30
CA LEU A 92 11.01 1.32 0.47
C LEU A 92 9.99 0.36 -0.14
N CYS A 93 10.42 -0.81 -0.62
CA CYS A 93 9.49 -1.81 -1.15
C CYS A 93 8.48 -2.27 -0.09
N VAL A 94 8.93 -2.56 1.13
CA VAL A 94 8.04 -2.97 2.24
C VAL A 94 7.09 -1.84 2.63
N GLN A 95 7.57 -0.60 2.68
CA GLN A 95 6.73 0.58 2.93
C GLN A 95 5.68 0.79 1.84
N ILE A 96 6.06 0.67 0.56
CA ILE A 96 5.12 0.80 -0.57
C ILE A 96 4.06 -0.31 -0.51
N ALA A 97 4.45 -1.55 -0.20
CA ALA A 97 3.50 -2.65 -0.01
C ALA A 97 2.49 -2.33 1.11
N GLY A 98 2.97 -1.89 2.27
CA GLY A 98 2.12 -1.48 3.38
C GLY A 98 1.20 -0.30 3.05
N LEU A 99 1.72 0.69 2.33
CA LEU A 99 0.96 1.85 1.86
C LEU A 99 -0.15 1.43 0.90
N CYS A 100 0.15 0.52 -0.03
CA CYS A 100 -0.73 0.18 -1.14
C CYS A 100 -1.64 -1.03 -0.90
N HIS A 101 -1.52 -1.74 0.22
CA HIS A 101 -2.27 -2.98 0.46
C HIS A 101 -3.79 -2.82 0.38
N ASP A 102 -4.31 -1.65 0.72
CA ASP A 102 -5.74 -1.31 0.74
C ASP A 102 -6.20 -0.54 -0.51
N LEU A 103 -5.34 -0.37 -1.52
CA LEU A 103 -5.66 0.35 -2.76
C LEU A 103 -6.80 -0.29 -3.56
N GLY A 104 -7.28 -1.48 -3.25
CA GLY A 104 -8.32 -2.19 -3.97
C GLY A 104 -9.71 -2.06 -3.36
N HIS A 105 -9.82 -1.49 -2.15
CA HIS A 105 -11.12 -1.41 -1.48
C HIS A 105 -12.10 -0.53 -2.26
N GLY A 106 -13.32 -1.06 -2.41
CA GLY A 106 -14.48 -0.38 -2.97
C GLY A 106 -15.33 0.34 -1.90
N PRO A 107 -16.43 1.00 -2.32
CA PRO A 107 -17.39 1.61 -1.40
C PRO A 107 -17.92 0.57 -0.40
N PHE A 108 -18.03 0.96 0.87
CA PHE A 108 -18.45 0.09 1.99
C PHE A 108 -17.49 -1.06 2.36
N SER A 109 -16.20 -0.99 1.97
CA SER A 109 -15.14 -1.91 2.42
C SER A 109 -15.54 -3.39 2.24
N HIS A 110 -15.54 -4.19 3.30
CA HIS A 110 -15.86 -5.62 3.27
C HIS A 110 -17.32 -5.95 2.95
N MET A 111 -18.24 -4.97 2.93
CA MET A 111 -19.61 -5.23 2.48
C MET A 111 -19.66 -5.51 0.96
N PHE A 112 -18.63 -5.07 0.22
CA PHE A 112 -18.48 -5.28 -1.21
C PHE A 112 -17.65 -6.53 -1.57
N ASP A 113 -16.71 -6.90 -0.70
CA ASP A 113 -15.87 -8.10 -0.87
C ASP A 113 -16.69 -9.39 -0.60
N GLY A 114 -16.57 -10.38 -1.48
CA GLY A 114 -17.10 -11.73 -1.26
C GLY A 114 -18.55 -11.99 -1.73
N ARG A 115 -19.33 -10.97 -2.14
CA ARG A 115 -20.62 -11.17 -2.82
C ARG A 115 -20.69 -10.70 -4.27
N PHE A 116 -19.94 -9.67 -4.65
CA PHE A 116 -20.13 -9.00 -5.96
C PHE A 116 -18.84 -8.71 -6.74
N MET A 117 -17.66 -8.72 -6.13
CA MET A 117 -16.39 -8.38 -6.79
C MET A 117 -15.21 -9.26 -6.32
N PRO A 118 -14.13 -9.35 -7.14
CA PRO A 118 -12.87 -10.01 -6.76
C PRO A 118 -12.29 -9.42 -5.47
N LEU A 119 -11.51 -10.24 -4.75
CA LEU A 119 -10.82 -9.90 -3.50
C LEU A 119 -10.08 -8.55 -3.60
N HIS A 120 -10.20 -7.71 -2.57
CA HIS A 120 -9.63 -6.37 -2.56
C HIS A 120 -8.11 -6.40 -2.77
N GLU A 121 -7.40 -7.43 -2.32
CA GLU A 121 -5.95 -7.59 -2.52
C GLU A 121 -5.60 -7.64 -4.02
N SER A 122 -6.35 -8.42 -4.80
CA SER A 122 -6.16 -8.50 -6.26
C SER A 122 -6.46 -7.17 -6.96
N MET A 123 -7.41 -6.40 -6.41
CA MET A 123 -7.75 -5.07 -6.89
C MET A 123 -6.72 -4.02 -6.46
N SER A 124 -6.09 -4.19 -5.29
CA SER A 124 -4.99 -3.35 -4.81
C SER A 124 -3.81 -3.45 -5.74
N VAL A 125 -3.45 -4.66 -6.17
CA VAL A 125 -2.41 -4.89 -7.17
C VAL A 125 -2.75 -4.20 -8.49
N LYS A 126 -3.95 -4.41 -9.04
CA LYS A 126 -4.36 -3.74 -10.29
C LYS A 126 -4.32 -2.22 -10.18
N MET A 127 -4.78 -1.68 -9.04
CA MET A 127 -4.77 -0.25 -8.79
C MET A 127 -3.34 0.29 -8.62
N LEU A 128 -2.43 -0.48 -8.01
CA LEU A 128 -1.01 -0.12 -7.91
C LEU A 128 -0.38 0.03 -9.30
N TYR A 129 -0.55 -0.94 -10.19
CA TYR A 129 -0.04 -0.84 -11.56
C TYR A 129 -0.64 0.37 -12.30
N HIS A 130 -1.96 0.57 -12.19
CA HIS A 130 -2.63 1.72 -12.79
C HIS A 130 -2.14 3.06 -12.23
N LEU A 131 -1.87 3.13 -10.92
CA LEU A 131 -1.31 4.30 -10.24
C LEU A 131 0.08 4.61 -10.80
N ILE A 132 0.96 3.62 -10.90
CA ILE A 132 2.33 3.81 -11.39
C ILE A 132 2.32 4.28 -12.85
N GLU A 133 1.58 3.59 -13.72
CA GLU A 133 1.52 3.89 -15.15
C GLU A 133 0.90 5.27 -15.43
N SER A 134 -0.23 5.59 -14.79
CA SER A 134 -0.96 6.84 -15.05
C SER A 134 -0.23 8.09 -14.58
N ASN A 135 0.70 7.95 -13.64
CA ASN A 135 1.42 9.05 -13.02
C ASN A 135 2.92 9.06 -13.37
N GLY A 136 3.38 8.16 -14.26
CA GLY A 136 4.79 8.07 -14.67
C GLY A 136 5.75 7.85 -13.51
N LEU A 137 5.37 7.01 -12.54
CA LEU A 137 6.19 6.77 -11.34
C LEU A 137 7.27 5.73 -11.54
N ASP A 138 7.27 5.02 -12.66
CA ASP A 138 8.28 4.01 -12.99
C ASP A 138 9.69 4.60 -13.06
N GLU A 139 9.86 5.74 -13.73
CA GLU A 139 11.14 6.45 -13.78
C GLU A 139 11.52 7.01 -12.41
N VAL A 140 10.56 7.55 -11.66
CA VAL A 140 10.79 8.09 -10.31
C VAL A 140 11.23 6.98 -9.34
N MET A 141 10.63 5.79 -9.44
CA MET A 141 11.02 4.63 -8.63
C MET A 141 12.47 4.23 -8.93
N LYS A 142 12.88 4.22 -10.21
CA LYS A 142 14.27 3.95 -10.62
C LYS A 142 15.24 5.02 -10.10
N GLU A 143 14.86 6.30 -10.18
CA GLU A 143 15.67 7.41 -9.65
C GLU A 143 15.96 7.27 -8.14
N TYR A 144 15.02 6.71 -7.38
CA TYR A 144 15.19 6.44 -5.95
C TYR A 144 15.80 5.06 -5.64
N GLY A 145 16.30 4.34 -6.64
CA GLY A 145 17.10 3.13 -6.45
C GLY A 145 16.33 1.80 -6.53
N LEU A 146 15.04 1.82 -6.86
CA LEU A 146 14.28 0.59 -7.10
C LEU A 146 14.62 -0.01 -8.48
N ARG A 147 14.60 -1.33 -8.56
CA ARG A 147 14.91 -2.15 -9.74
C ARG A 147 13.62 -2.76 -10.29
N LEU A 148 13.11 -2.17 -11.37
CA LEU A 148 11.92 -2.68 -12.06
C LEU A 148 12.32 -3.68 -13.16
N PRO A 149 11.55 -4.77 -13.37
CA PRO A 149 10.24 -5.08 -12.77
C PRO A 149 10.30 -5.86 -11.44
N GLU A 150 11.49 -6.24 -10.97
CA GLU A 150 11.69 -7.14 -9.82
C GLU A 150 11.03 -6.62 -8.54
N ASP A 151 11.26 -5.35 -8.22
CA ASP A 151 10.73 -4.73 -6.99
C ASP A 151 9.22 -4.54 -7.02
N LEU A 152 8.67 -4.28 -8.20
CA LEU A 152 7.23 -4.17 -8.36
C LEU A 152 6.54 -5.52 -8.15
N LYS A 153 7.16 -6.59 -8.64
CA LYS A 153 6.69 -7.96 -8.37
C LYS A 153 6.80 -8.30 -6.86
N PHE A 154 7.88 -7.89 -6.20
CA PHE A 154 8.03 -8.09 -4.76
C PHE A 154 6.96 -7.34 -3.95
N ILE A 155 6.60 -6.12 -4.35
CA ILE A 155 5.49 -5.36 -3.75
C ILE A 155 4.14 -6.06 -3.98
N GLU A 156 3.88 -6.52 -5.20
CA GLU A 156 2.67 -7.27 -5.54
C GLU A 156 2.51 -8.53 -4.68
N GLU A 157 3.58 -9.32 -4.53
CA GLU A 157 3.56 -10.56 -3.75
C GLU A 157 3.34 -10.31 -2.26
N GLN A 158 3.77 -9.16 -1.72
CA GLN A 158 3.47 -8.76 -0.35
C GLN A 158 2.00 -8.38 -0.15
N ILE A 159 1.35 -7.81 -1.18
CA ILE A 159 -0.06 -7.39 -1.11
C ILE A 159 -1.00 -8.59 -1.29
N ALA A 160 -0.77 -9.41 -2.33
CA ALA A 160 -1.69 -10.46 -2.73
C ALA A 160 -1.22 -11.88 -2.41
N GLY A 161 0.00 -12.04 -1.90
CA GLY A 161 0.62 -13.34 -1.71
C GLY A 161 1.14 -13.95 -3.02
N PRO A 162 1.66 -15.19 -2.96
CA PRO A 162 2.25 -15.85 -4.12
C PRO A 162 1.20 -16.11 -5.22
N PRO A 163 1.60 -16.18 -6.51
CA PRO A 163 0.69 -16.39 -7.65
C PRO A 163 -0.22 -17.63 -7.57
N LEU A 164 0.12 -18.59 -6.70
CA LEU A 164 -0.68 -19.79 -6.44
C LEU A 164 -1.93 -19.50 -5.60
N LYS A 165 -1.86 -18.58 -4.63
CA LYS A 165 -3.02 -18.17 -3.81
C LYS A 165 -4.11 -17.52 -4.66
N LEU A 166 -3.71 -16.62 -5.57
CA LEU A 166 -4.63 -15.95 -6.48
C LEU A 166 -5.40 -16.92 -7.39
N ARG A 167 -4.82 -18.08 -7.76
CA ARG A 167 -5.51 -19.11 -8.56
C ARG A 167 -6.50 -19.92 -7.74
N GLU A 168 -6.14 -20.32 -6.51
CA GLU A 168 -7.03 -21.08 -5.65
C GLU A 168 -8.24 -20.25 -5.21
N GLU A 169 -8.03 -18.96 -4.92
CA GLU A 169 -9.07 -18.04 -4.47
C GLU A 169 -10.02 -17.62 -5.61
N GLN A 170 -9.51 -17.45 -6.85
CA GLN A 170 -10.36 -17.26 -8.03
C GLN A 170 -11.30 -18.46 -8.28
N LEU A 171 -10.83 -19.68 -8.05
CA LEU A 171 -11.65 -20.90 -8.18
C LEU A 171 -12.81 -20.97 -7.17
N HIS A 172 -12.65 -20.37 -5.99
CA HIS A 172 -13.67 -20.40 -4.92
C HIS A 172 -14.67 -19.25 -5.01
N SER A 173 -14.39 -18.23 -5.84
CA SER A 173 -15.25 -17.06 -6.03
C SER A 173 -16.24 -17.17 -7.19
N THR A 174 -16.17 -18.23 -8.02
CA THR A 174 -17.19 -18.50 -9.03
C THR A 174 -18.48 -18.95 -8.36
N PRO A 175 -19.63 -18.26 -8.55
CA PRO A 175 -20.90 -18.73 -8.03
C PRO A 175 -21.21 -20.06 -8.71
N VAL A 176 -21.26 -21.13 -7.93
CA VAL A 176 -21.82 -22.40 -8.39
C VAL A 176 -23.32 -22.16 -8.58
N PHE A 177 -23.72 -21.83 -9.81
CA PHE A 177 -25.10 -22.01 -10.22
C PHE A 177 -25.35 -23.51 -10.27
N VAL A 178 -25.86 -24.05 -9.17
CA VAL A 178 -26.47 -25.38 -9.16
C VAL A 178 -27.82 -25.23 -9.86
N PRO A 179 -28.09 -26.01 -10.93
CA PRO A 179 -29.34 -25.92 -11.71
C PRO A 179 -30.59 -26.29 -10.89
#